data_AF-A0A9Y1BJR3-F1
#
_entry.id   AF-A0A9Y1BJR3-F1
#
_cell.length_a   1.000
_cell.length_b   1.000
_cell.length_c   1.000
_cell.angle_alpha   90.00
_cell.angle_beta   90.00
_cell.angle_gamma   90.00
#
_symmetry.space_group_name_H-M   'P 1'
#
loop_
_entity.id
_entity.type
_entity.pdbx_description
1 polymer ?
#
loop_
_entity_poly.entity_id
_entity_poly.type
_entity_poly.pdbx_seq_one_letter_code
_entity_poly.pdbx_strand_id
1 'polypeptide(L)'
;MSYYKIITLVPEEVIGDLMDELNKVVKPIYPNYDYVFTYSKVISTWRPLSGSNPFKGKINQIEHSSEIKLEINVHKENIDDVISTIKKIHPYECPVIEYFEIRIPGF
;
A
#
# COMPACT_ATOMS: atom_id res chain seq x y z
N MET A 1 11.20 7.98 -18.94
CA MET A 1 10.04 7.78 -18.04
C MET A 1 10.55 7.29 -16.71
N SER A 2 10.13 7.89 -15.60
CA SER A 2 10.47 7.43 -14.25
C SER A 2 9.32 6.57 -13.71
N TYR A 3 9.69 5.44 -13.14
CA TYR A 3 8.76 4.51 -12.48
C TYR A 3 9.04 4.52 -10.98
N TYR A 4 8.01 4.24 -10.21
CA TYR A 4 8.10 4.16 -8.76
C TYR A 4 7.48 2.86 -8.30
N LYS A 5 8.05 2.28 -7.25
CA LYS A 5 7.40 1.22 -6.50
C LYS A 5 6.77 1.85 -5.26
N ILE A 6 5.49 1.61 -5.05
CA ILE A 6 4.75 2.00 -3.86
C ILE A 6 4.50 0.73 -3.05
N ILE A 7 4.72 0.82 -1.74
CA ILE A 7 4.53 -0.25 -0.78
C ILE A 7 3.59 0.24 0.32
N THR A 8 2.58 -0.56 0.65
CA THR A 8 1.69 -0.31 1.79
C THR A 8 1.43 -1.59 2.58
N LEU A 9 1.16 -1.45 3.87
CA LEU A 9 0.82 -2.56 4.77
C LEU A 9 -0.67 -2.49 5.11
N VAL A 10 -1.44 -3.52 4.82
CA VAL A 10 -2.91 -3.52 4.99
C VAL A 10 -3.42 -4.81 5.63
N PRO A 11 -4.57 -4.80 6.34
CA PRO A 11 -5.25 -6.04 6.73
C PRO A 11 -5.60 -6.91 5.52
N GLU A 12 -5.54 -8.23 5.67
CA GLU A 12 -5.87 -9.20 4.61
C GLU A 12 -7.30 -9.02 4.08
N GLU A 13 -8.23 -8.54 4.91
CA GLU A 13 -9.63 -8.30 4.55
C GLU A 13 -9.83 -7.17 3.54
N VAL A 14 -8.90 -6.21 3.45
CA VAL A 14 -9.05 -4.98 2.64
C VAL A 14 -8.31 -5.09 1.30
N ILE A 15 -7.46 -6.11 1.13
CA ILE A 15 -6.53 -6.19 0.01
C ILE A 15 -7.22 -6.22 -1.37
N GLY A 16 -8.34 -6.96 -1.49
CA GLY A 16 -9.07 -7.11 -2.75
C GLY A 16 -9.62 -5.77 -3.24
N ASP A 17 -10.42 -5.12 -2.39
CA ASP A 17 -11.01 -3.81 -2.68
C ASP A 17 -9.93 -2.76 -2.98
N LEU A 18 -8.80 -2.80 -2.26
CA LEU A 18 -7.68 -1.90 -2.51
C LEU A 18 -7.05 -2.12 -3.89
N MET A 19 -6.81 -3.37 -4.30
CA MET A 19 -6.27 -3.67 -5.63
C MET A 19 -7.22 -3.23 -6.75
N ASP A 20 -8.53 -3.47 -6.59
CA ASP A 20 -9.55 -3.09 -7.56
C ASP A 20 -9.58 -1.57 -7.77
N GLU A 21 -9.56 -0.78 -6.70
CA GLU A 21 -9.58 0.68 -6.79
C GLU A 21 -8.24 1.24 -7.29
N LEU A 22 -7.11 0.62 -6.92
CA LEU A 22 -5.80 1.00 -7.44
C LEU A 22 -5.69 0.76 -8.94
N ASN A 23 -6.22 -0.36 -9.44
CA ASN A 23 -6.18 -0.68 -10.87
C ASN A 23 -6.94 0.35 -11.72
N LYS A 24 -7.95 1.02 -11.16
CA LYS A 24 -8.72 2.08 -11.85
C LYS A 24 -7.93 3.36 -12.06
N VAL A 25 -6.96 3.66 -11.19
CA VAL A 25 -6.19 4.92 -11.21
C VAL A 25 -4.77 4.74 -11.77
N VAL A 26 -4.27 3.52 -11.85
CA VAL A 26 -2.92 3.22 -12.34
C VAL A 26 -2.94 3.00 -13.85
N LYS A 27 -2.03 3.70 -14.53
CA LYS A 27 -1.78 3.45 -15.95
C LYS A 27 -0.96 2.16 -16.14
N PRO A 28 -1.35 1.26 -17.06
CA PRO A 28 -0.60 0.04 -17.35
C PRO A 28 0.85 0.33 -17.77
N ILE A 29 1.79 -0.36 -17.12
CA ILE A 29 3.23 -0.30 -17.44
C ILE A 29 3.63 -1.43 -18.39
N TYR A 30 3.02 -2.60 -18.21
CA TYR A 30 3.40 -3.85 -18.87
C TYR A 30 2.53 -4.06 -20.12
N PRO A 31 3.10 -4.37 -21.30
CA PRO A 31 2.32 -4.56 -22.52
C PRO A 31 1.27 -5.67 -22.38
N ASN A 32 0.00 -5.33 -22.59
CA ASN A 32 -1.14 -6.26 -22.49
C ASN A 32 -1.44 -6.81 -21.08
N TYR A 33 -0.96 -6.16 -20.02
CA TYR A 33 -1.28 -6.52 -18.65
C TYR A 33 -1.73 -5.30 -17.84
N ASP A 34 -2.87 -5.42 -17.17
CA ASP A 34 -3.26 -4.61 -16.03
C ASP A 34 -3.25 -5.47 -14.75
N TYR A 35 -3.69 -4.91 -13.62
CA TYR A 35 -3.80 -5.61 -12.34
C TYR A 35 -2.48 -6.26 -11.86
N VAL A 36 -1.34 -5.60 -12.13
CA VAL A 36 -0.01 -6.12 -11.78
C VAL A 36 0.38 -5.71 -10.36
N PHE A 37 0.08 -6.60 -9.42
CA PHE A 37 0.42 -6.45 -8.00
C PHE A 37 1.36 -7.56 -7.54
N THR A 38 2.13 -7.28 -6.49
CA THR A 38 2.85 -8.32 -5.73
C THR A 38 2.54 -8.12 -4.26
N TYR A 39 2.29 -9.20 -3.52
CA TYR A 39 2.02 -9.08 -2.11
C TYR A 39 2.52 -10.28 -1.31
N SER A 40 2.76 -10.05 -0.01
CA SER A 40 3.25 -11.08 0.92
C SER A 40 2.63 -10.91 2.31
N LYS A 41 2.43 -12.02 3.02
CA LYS A 41 2.04 -11.99 4.43
C LYS A 41 3.24 -11.56 5.28
N VAL A 42 3.03 -10.60 6.17
CA VAL A 42 4.05 -10.07 7.08
C VAL A 42 3.48 -9.96 8.50
N ILE A 43 4.36 -9.94 9.50
CA ILE A 43 4.00 -9.57 10.87
C ILE A 43 4.47 -8.14 11.12
N SER A 44 3.53 -7.25 11.34
CA SER A 44 3.80 -5.86 11.68
C SER A 44 3.78 -5.68 13.19
N THR A 45 4.60 -4.76 13.70
CA THR A 45 4.71 -4.46 15.13
C THR A 45 4.67 -2.96 15.35
N TRP A 46 3.86 -2.50 16.30
CA TRP A 46 3.77 -1.09 16.66
C TRP A 46 3.40 -0.92 18.14
N ARG A 47 3.53 0.31 18.64
CA ARG A 47 3.05 0.71 19.97
C ARG A 47 2.29 2.03 19.84
N PRO A 48 0.95 2.03 19.95
CA PRO A 48 0.18 3.27 19.94
C PRO A 48 0.61 4.19 21.09
N LEU A 49 0.77 5.48 20.82
CA LEU A 49 1.14 6.47 21.84
C LEU A 49 -0.09 7.17 22.39
N SER A 50 0.06 7.89 23.51
CA SER A 50 -1.03 8.73 24.04
C SER A 50 -1.53 9.71 22.97
N GLY A 51 -2.85 9.75 22.75
CA GLY A 51 -3.49 10.58 21.72
C GLY A 51 -3.74 9.86 20.39
N SER A 52 -3.24 8.62 20.20
CA SER A 52 -3.60 7.81 19.02
C SER A 52 -5.02 7.25 19.12
N ASN A 53 -5.70 7.09 17.98
CA ASN A 53 -6.93 6.31 17.86
C ASN A 53 -6.68 5.02 17.05
N PRO A 54 -5.96 4.03 17.62
CA PRO A 54 -5.51 2.88 16.86
C PRO A 54 -6.70 2.00 16.44
N PHE A 55 -6.73 1.61 15.17
CA PHE A 55 -7.67 0.59 14.69
C PHE A 55 -7.45 -0.77 15.40
N LYS A 56 -6.19 -1.10 15.72
CA LYS A 56 -5.78 -2.28 16.48
C LYS A 56 -4.78 -1.90 17.56
N GLY A 57 -5.02 -2.42 18.77
CA GLY A 57 -4.08 -2.37 19.87
C GLY A 57 -4.42 -1.41 21.00
N LYS A 58 -3.65 -1.48 22.09
CA LYS A 58 -3.82 -0.63 23.29
C LYS A 58 -2.72 0.41 23.42
N ILE A 59 -3.10 1.58 23.95
CA ILE A 59 -2.17 2.68 24.21
C ILE A 59 -1.01 2.20 25.10
N ASN A 60 0.21 2.52 24.69
CA ASN A 60 1.48 2.17 25.32
C ASN A 60 1.79 0.66 25.41
N GLN A 61 1.06 -0.21 24.69
CA GLN A 61 1.36 -1.63 24.60
C GLN A 61 1.96 -1.98 23.24
N ILE A 62 2.91 -2.92 23.20
CA ILE A 62 3.45 -3.44 21.94
C ILE A 62 2.43 -4.43 21.37
N GLU A 63 2.12 -4.22 20.10
CA GLU A 63 1.10 -4.97 19.37
C GLU A 63 1.75 -5.64 18.17
N HIS A 64 1.31 -6.86 17.89
CA HIS A 64 1.74 -7.63 16.73
C HIS A 64 0.51 -8.06 15.94
N SER A 65 0.52 -7.89 14.61
CA SER A 65 -0.58 -8.35 13.77
C SER A 65 -0.09 -8.87 12.43
N SER A 66 -0.81 -9.87 11.90
CA SER A 66 -0.61 -10.33 10.53
C SER A 66 -1.21 -9.31 9.57
N GLU A 67 -0.42 -8.89 8.60
CA GLU A 67 -0.80 -7.93 7.56
C GLU A 67 -0.30 -8.41 6.18
N ILE A 68 -0.76 -7.72 5.16
CA ILE A 68 -0.27 -7.87 3.80
C ILE A 68 0.61 -6.67 3.45
N LYS A 69 1.85 -6.95 3.05
CA LYS A 69 2.68 -6.00 2.34
C LYS A 69 2.31 -6.05 0.86
N LEU A 70 1.61 -5.03 0.38
CA LEU A 70 1.23 -4.84 -1.01
C LEU A 70 2.27 -3.95 -1.70
N GLU A 71 2.71 -4.37 -2.89
CA GLU A 71 3.64 -3.63 -3.73
C GLU A 71 3.05 -3.41 -5.13
N ILE A 72 3.14 -2.18 -5.62
CA ILE A 72 2.70 -1.80 -6.96
C ILE A 72 3.75 -0.92 -7.64
N ASN A 73 3.97 -1.13 -8.94
CA ASN A 73 4.79 -0.26 -9.77
C ASN A 73 3.88 0.74 -10.50
N VAL A 74 4.26 2.00 -10.52
CA VAL A 74 3.46 3.10 -11.07
C VAL A 74 4.31 4.03 -11.91
N HIS A 75 3.70 4.72 -12.87
CA HIS A 75 4.30 5.90 -13.47
C HIS A 75 4.40 7.03 -12.44
N LYS A 76 5.41 7.90 -12.57
CA LYS A 76 5.55 9.08 -11.71
C LYS A 76 4.27 9.92 -11.62
N GLU A 77 3.53 10.05 -12.72
CA GLU A 77 2.27 10.80 -12.79
C GLU A 77 1.13 10.20 -11.95
N ASN A 78 1.19 8.91 -11.59
CA ASN A 78 0.12 8.24 -10.82
C ASN A 78 0.39 8.19 -9.31
N ILE A 79 1.51 8.71 -8.80
CA ILE A 79 1.88 8.58 -7.38
C ILE A 79 0.80 9.19 -6.47
N ASP A 80 0.40 10.43 -6.74
CA ASP A 80 -0.53 11.16 -5.87
C ASP A 80 -1.93 10.51 -5.85
N ASP A 81 -2.42 10.07 -7.01
CA ASP A 81 -3.69 9.35 -7.14
C ASP A 81 -3.65 8.02 -6.37
N VAL A 82 -2.56 7.26 -6.48
CA VAL A 82 -2.39 6.00 -5.77
C VAL A 82 -2.33 6.19 -4.26
N ILE A 83 -1.57 7.18 -3.79
CA ILE A 83 -1.49 7.49 -2.35
C ILE A 83 -2.85 7.94 -1.81
N SER A 84 -3.58 8.76 -2.56
CA SER A 84 -4.92 9.21 -2.20
C SER A 84 -5.90 8.03 -2.10
N THR A 85 -5.88 7.13 -3.09
CA THR A 85 -6.70 5.92 -3.09
C THR A 85 -6.38 4.99 -1.92
N ILE A 86 -5.09 4.76 -1.62
CA ILE A 86 -4.68 4.01 -0.43
C ILE A 86 -5.29 4.65 0.81
N LYS A 87 -5.07 5.94 1.05
CA LYS A 87 -5.57 6.65 2.24
C LYS A 87 -7.10 6.61 2.39
N LYS A 88 -7.84 6.59 1.29
CA LYS A 88 -9.30 6.55 1.29
C LYS A 88 -9.85 5.18 1.71
N ILE A 89 -9.20 4.10 1.30
CA ILE A 89 -9.67 2.72 1.51
C ILE A 89 -9.09 2.13 2.79
N HIS A 90 -7.91 2.60 3.19
CA HIS A 90 -7.19 2.04 4.30
C HIS A 90 -7.94 2.22 5.64
N PRO A 91 -8.08 1.17 6.47
CA PRO A 91 -8.83 1.26 7.72
C PRO A 91 -8.08 2.01 8.83
N TYR A 92 -6.75 2.16 8.72
CA TYR A 92 -5.95 2.84 9.74
C TYR A 92 -5.86 4.34 9.45
N GLU A 93 -5.90 5.13 10.52
CA GLU A 93 -5.73 6.59 10.49
C GLU A 93 -4.44 7.03 9.78
N CYS A 94 -3.34 6.31 10.04
CA CYS A 94 -2.03 6.56 9.46
C CYS A 94 -1.54 5.31 8.72
N PRO A 95 -1.92 5.13 7.43
CA PRO A 95 -1.38 4.03 6.63
C PRO A 95 0.13 4.15 6.47
N VAL A 96 0.84 3.02 6.59
CA VAL A 96 2.25 2.94 6.21
C VAL A 96 2.32 2.96 4.69
N ILE A 97 2.91 4.00 4.13
CA ILE A 97 3.11 4.14 2.69
C ILE A 97 4.56 4.53 2.44
N GLU A 98 5.26 3.70 1.68
CA GLU A 98 6.63 3.95 1.22
C GLU A 98 6.64 3.99 -0.29
N TYR A 99 7.48 4.84 -0.88
CA TYR A 99 7.71 4.79 -2.31
C TYR A 99 9.12 5.22 -2.68
N PHE A 100 9.66 4.62 -3.73
CA PHE A 100 11.00 4.90 -4.23
C PHE A 100 11.06 4.72 -5.74
N GLU A 101 11.95 5.47 -6.38
CA GLU A 101 12.17 5.37 -7.82
C GLU A 101 12.79 4.01 -8.16
N ILE A 102 12.30 3.38 -9.22
CA ILE A 102 12.79 2.11 -9.73
C ILE A 102 13.11 2.22 -11.23
N ARG A 103 13.92 1.29 -11.71
CA ARG A 103 14.13 1.07 -13.13
C ARG A 103 13.43 -0.20 -13.56
N ILE A 104 12.55 -0.07 -14.53
CA ILE A 104 11.94 -1.20 -15.23
C ILE A 104 12.67 -1.28 -16.57
N PRO A 105 13.40 -2.36 -16.86
CA PRO A 105 13.99 -2.54 -18.18
C PRO A 105 12.87 -2.54 -19.23
N GLY A 106 13.15 -1.99 -20.42
CA GLY A 106 12.20 -2.03 -21.51
C GLY A 106 11.78 -3.46 -21.83
N PHE A 107 10.55 -3.60 -22.32
CA PHE A 107 10.01 -4.86 -22.84
C PHE A 107 10.34 -5.01 -24.31
#